data_AF-A0A8T4J5M4-F1
#
_entry.id   AF-A0A8T4J5M4-F1
#
_cell.length_a   1.000
_cell.length_b   1.000
_cell.length_c   1.000
_cell.angle_alpha   90.00
_cell.angle_beta   90.00
_cell.angle_gamma   90.00
#
_symmetry.space_group_name_H-M   'P 1'
#
loop_
_entity.id
_entity.type
_entity.pdbx_description
1 polymer ?
#
loop_
_entity_poly.entity_id
_entity_poly.type
_entity_poly.pdbx_seq_one_letter_code
_entity_poly.pdbx_strand_id
1 'polypeptide(L)'
;GGGTEGARRAPPRTASRAEGGAVPEPTADGAQTGGGPFDVYSPAALSFQVSLTLEALGDLSGALSALGRSRAERQPADVRGHALTQARMGRLLLRCGRLDDACVAWHGFLDGYLRLRSGEAEQAIQGMRRALTPYRSRGAVVDLLARALPGGPDEPPPPPPS
;
A
#
# COMPACT_ATOMS: atom_id res chain seq x y z
N GLY A 1 52.23 -20.66 23.74
CA GLY A 1 50.85 -20.46 24.21
C GLY A 1 50.90 -19.57 25.42
N GLY A 2 50.44 -18.33 25.30
CA GLY A 2 50.36 -17.36 26.39
C GLY A 2 48.90 -17.18 26.80
N GLY A 3 48.62 -17.43 28.08
CA GLY A 3 47.29 -17.32 28.68
C GLY A 3 46.85 -15.86 28.88
N THR A 4 45.55 -15.66 28.75
CA THR A 4 44.82 -14.40 28.85
C THR A 4 44.26 -14.22 30.27
N GLU A 5 44.62 -13.13 30.96
CA GLU A 5 43.91 -12.61 32.13
C GLU A 5 44.21 -11.10 32.16
N GLY A 6 43.27 -10.17 32.00
CA GLY A 6 42.11 -9.93 32.85
C GLY A 6 42.23 -8.51 33.39
N ALA A 7 41.70 -7.51 32.66
CA ALA A 7 41.71 -6.11 33.12
C ALA A 7 40.28 -5.56 33.16
N ARG A 8 39.72 -5.63 34.37
CA ARG A 8 38.45 -5.00 34.78
C ARG A 8 38.61 -3.48 34.77
N ARG A 9 37.76 -2.77 34.02
CA ARG A 9 37.72 -1.30 34.00
C ARG A 9 36.46 -0.83 34.73
N ALA A 10 36.66 -0.10 35.82
CA ALA A 10 35.63 0.63 36.56
C ALA A 10 35.99 2.14 36.58
N PRO A 11 35.01 3.04 36.81
CA PRO A 11 34.93 4.33 36.12
C PRO A 11 35.41 5.53 36.96
N PRO A 12 35.72 6.69 36.34
CA PRO A 12 35.72 7.94 37.08
C PRO A 12 34.31 8.56 37.08
N ARG A 13 33.75 8.73 38.27
CA ARG A 13 32.75 9.77 38.56
C ARG A 13 33.45 10.87 39.36
N THR A 14 33.50 12.07 38.83
CA THR A 14 33.40 13.29 39.62
C THR A 14 32.62 14.32 38.82
N ALA A 15 31.59 14.86 39.49
CA ALA A 15 30.60 15.79 38.98
C ALA A 15 31.05 17.24 39.21
N SER A 16 30.41 18.17 38.48
CA SER A 16 29.88 19.48 38.94
C SER A 16 29.98 20.49 37.78
N ARG A 17 28.89 20.79 37.05
CA ARG A 17 27.73 21.69 37.33
C ARG A 17 27.99 23.14 36.86
N ALA A 18 27.22 23.56 35.85
CA ALA A 18 26.52 24.84 35.74
C ALA A 18 25.72 24.82 34.41
N GLU A 19 24.43 24.49 34.39
CA GLU A 19 23.24 25.34 34.57
C GLU A 19 22.98 26.33 33.41
N GLY A 20 21.78 26.24 32.83
CA GLY A 20 21.24 27.06 31.73
C GLY A 20 20.87 26.13 30.58
N GLY A 21 19.62 25.90 30.20
CA GLY A 21 18.38 26.57 30.48
C GLY A 21 17.46 26.29 29.28
N ALA A 22 16.47 25.43 29.51
CA ALA A 22 15.16 25.36 28.82
C ALA A 22 15.05 25.16 27.29
N VAL A 23 14.20 24.16 26.99
CA VAL A 23 13.33 23.94 25.81
C VAL A 23 13.98 23.43 24.51
N PRO A 24 13.55 22.27 23.98
CA PRO A 24 14.13 21.68 22.77
C PRO A 24 13.83 22.52 21.52
N GLU A 25 14.90 22.78 20.76
CA GLU A 25 14.83 23.15 19.34
C GLU A 25 13.91 22.18 18.59
N PRO A 26 13.03 22.65 17.69
CA PRO A 26 12.36 21.76 16.77
C PRO A 26 13.41 21.20 15.80
N THR A 27 13.92 20.00 16.06
CA THR A 27 14.60 19.20 15.02
C THR A 27 13.55 18.75 14.01
N ALA A 28 13.07 19.70 13.20
CA ALA A 28 12.54 19.43 11.90
C ALA A 28 13.73 19.25 10.96
N ASP A 29 14.36 18.07 10.98
CA ASP A 29 15.17 17.66 9.85
C ASP A 29 15.14 16.14 9.65
N GLY A 30 13.97 15.68 9.20
CA GLY A 30 13.85 14.48 8.38
C GLY A 30 13.64 14.90 6.93
N ALA A 31 14.44 15.85 6.41
CA ALA A 31 14.44 16.16 5.00
C ALA A 31 14.88 14.91 4.24
N GLN A 32 13.91 14.27 3.60
CA GLN A 32 14.12 13.25 2.58
C GLN A 32 14.95 13.91 1.47
N THR A 33 16.27 13.82 1.58
CA THR A 33 17.17 14.27 0.52
C THR A 33 17.17 13.19 -0.55
N GLY A 34 16.13 13.20 -1.39
CA GLY A 34 16.25 12.70 -2.75
C GLY A 34 16.43 13.90 -3.65
N GLY A 35 17.69 14.19 -3.98
CA GLY A 35 18.06 15.34 -4.82
C GLY A 35 18.18 15.00 -6.30
N GLY A 36 18.09 13.72 -6.68
CA GLY A 36 18.17 13.27 -8.06
C GLY A 36 16.78 13.00 -8.68
N PRO A 37 16.63 13.10 -10.02
CA PRO A 37 15.39 12.75 -10.73
C PRO A 37 14.86 11.32 -10.50
N PHE A 38 15.65 10.46 -9.85
CA PHE A 38 15.35 9.05 -9.60
C PHE A 38 15.34 8.67 -8.11
N ASP A 39 15.48 9.64 -7.21
CA ASP A 39 16.08 9.39 -5.89
C ASP A 39 15.11 9.32 -4.71
N VAL A 40 13.81 9.15 -4.95
CA VAL A 40 12.86 8.81 -3.87
C VAL A 40 11.83 7.80 -4.33
N TYR A 41 12.18 6.51 -4.28
CA TYR A 41 11.16 5.49 -4.15
C TYR A 41 10.76 5.38 -2.68
N SER A 42 9.50 5.67 -2.38
CA SER A 42 8.93 5.26 -1.09
C SER A 42 9.08 3.73 -0.93
N PRO A 43 9.42 3.22 0.27
CA PRO A 43 9.48 1.77 0.52
C PRO A 43 8.23 1.03 0.03
N ALA A 44 7.06 1.63 0.25
CA ALA A 44 5.79 1.10 -0.21
C ALA A 44 5.70 0.95 -1.74
N ALA A 45 6.24 1.93 -2.48
CA ALA A 45 6.25 1.91 -3.93
C ALA A 45 7.23 0.85 -4.45
N LEU A 46 8.39 0.69 -3.81
CA LEU A 46 9.34 -0.37 -4.12
C LEU A 46 8.72 -1.76 -3.91
N SER A 47 8.11 -1.99 -2.74
CA SER A 47 7.40 -3.24 -2.43
C SER A 47 6.28 -3.53 -3.44
N PHE A 48 5.58 -2.50 -3.91
CA PHE A 48 4.59 -2.64 -4.98
C PHE A 48 5.24 -3.07 -6.31
N GLN A 49 6.33 -2.44 -6.74
CA GLN A 49 7.03 -2.83 -7.96
C GLN A 49 7.56 -4.27 -7.89
N VAL A 50 8.12 -4.67 -6.74
CA VAL A 50 8.56 -6.06 -6.51
C VAL A 50 7.40 -7.04 -6.72
N SER A 51 6.19 -6.70 -6.28
CA SER A 51 5.02 -7.56 -6.50
C SER A 51 4.70 -7.74 -7.99
N LEU A 52 4.89 -6.71 -8.81
CA LEU A 52 4.66 -6.78 -10.26
C LEU A 52 5.67 -7.70 -10.93
N THR A 53 6.94 -7.60 -10.53
CA THR A 53 8.00 -8.47 -11.01
C THR A 53 7.75 -9.92 -10.64
N LEU A 54 7.40 -10.20 -9.38
CA LEU A 54 7.08 -11.55 -8.91
C LEU A 54 5.85 -12.12 -9.62
N GLU A 55 4.81 -11.31 -9.82
CA GLU A 55 3.63 -11.71 -10.58
C GLU A 55 3.99 -12.10 -12.02
N ALA A 56 4.84 -11.32 -12.68
CA ALA A 56 5.30 -11.58 -14.06
C ALA A 56 6.15 -12.86 -14.15
N LEU A 57 6.89 -13.19 -13.09
CA LEU A 57 7.65 -14.44 -12.96
C LEU A 57 6.77 -15.64 -12.56
N GLY A 58 5.48 -15.43 -12.28
CA GLY A 58 4.55 -16.47 -11.87
C GLY A 58 4.55 -16.77 -10.36
N ASP A 59 5.37 -16.10 -9.56
CA ASP A 59 5.37 -16.24 -8.10
C ASP A 59 4.25 -15.41 -7.46
N LEU A 60 3.04 -15.98 -7.45
CA LEU A 60 1.86 -15.33 -6.88
C LEU A 60 1.92 -15.18 -5.37
N SER A 61 2.58 -16.12 -4.68
CA SER A 61 2.73 -16.08 -3.23
C SER A 61 3.67 -14.93 -2.83
N GLY A 62 4.84 -14.87 -3.45
CA GLY A 62 5.80 -13.78 -3.25
C GLY A 62 5.21 -12.42 -3.63
N ALA A 63 4.43 -12.36 -4.73
CA ALA A 63 3.75 -11.14 -5.12
C ALA A 63 2.73 -10.67 -4.06
N LEU A 64 1.93 -11.57 -3.49
CA LEU A 64 1.00 -11.25 -2.40
C LEU A 64 1.73 -10.79 -1.14
N SER A 65 2.83 -11.43 -0.77
CA SER A 65 3.67 -10.99 0.37
C SER A 65 4.27 -9.61 0.14
N ALA A 66 4.71 -9.30 -1.08
CA ALA A 66 5.21 -7.98 -1.45
C ALA A 66 4.11 -6.90 -1.42
N LEU A 67 2.89 -7.21 -1.86
CA LEU A 67 1.74 -6.30 -1.72
C LEU A 67 1.35 -6.07 -0.27
N GLY A 68 1.43 -7.10 0.58
CA GLY A 68 1.22 -6.97 2.02
C GLY A 68 2.20 -6.00 2.68
N ARG A 69 3.49 -6.09 2.31
CA ARG A 69 4.52 -5.12 2.74
C ARG A 69 4.23 -3.71 2.25
N SER A 70 3.93 -3.58 0.95
CA SER A 70 3.53 -2.30 0.36
C SER A 70 2.40 -1.64 1.16
N ARG A 71 1.34 -2.39 1.48
CA ARG A 71 0.22 -1.89 2.28
C ARG A 71 0.64 -1.42 3.68
N ALA A 72 1.52 -2.15 4.36
CA ALA A 72 1.98 -1.81 5.70
C ALA A 72 2.87 -0.56 5.72
N GLU A 73 3.62 -0.31 4.64
CA GLU A 73 4.54 0.81 4.51
C GLU A 73 3.87 2.10 4.01
N ARG A 74 2.64 2.01 3.47
CA ARG A 74 1.93 3.18 2.93
C ARG A 74 1.42 4.08 4.05
N GLN A 75 1.66 5.38 3.85
CA GLN A 75 1.10 6.42 4.71
C GLN A 75 -0.44 6.42 4.61
N PRO A 76 -1.17 6.75 5.69
CA PRO A 76 -2.64 6.80 5.66
C PRO A 76 -3.21 7.78 4.62
N ALA A 77 -2.45 8.83 4.29
CA ALA A 77 -2.84 9.84 3.29
C ALA A 77 -2.70 9.35 1.84
N ASP A 78 -2.00 8.24 1.57
CA ASP A 78 -1.79 7.69 0.22
C ASP A 78 -3.01 6.88 -0.27
N VAL A 79 -4.15 7.57 -0.45
CA VAL A 79 -5.41 6.94 -0.87
C VAL A 79 -5.24 6.20 -2.21
N ARG A 80 -4.51 6.82 -3.15
CA ARG A 80 -4.24 6.22 -4.48
C ARG A 80 -3.45 4.92 -4.35
N GLY A 81 -2.35 4.95 -3.61
CA GLY A 81 -1.52 3.78 -3.43
C GLY A 81 -2.25 2.65 -2.71
N HIS A 82 -3.01 2.96 -1.66
CA HIS A 82 -3.84 1.96 -0.96
C HIS A 82 -4.84 1.31 -1.91
N ALA A 83 -5.58 2.11 -2.69
CA ALA A 83 -6.54 1.60 -3.66
C ALA A 83 -5.89 0.68 -4.70
N LEU A 84 -4.78 1.10 -5.31
CA LEU A 84 -4.08 0.30 -6.33
C LEU A 84 -3.48 -0.98 -5.76
N THR A 85 -2.91 -0.93 -4.55
CA THR A 85 -2.43 -2.13 -3.84
C THR A 85 -3.58 -3.12 -3.62
N GLN A 86 -4.74 -2.65 -3.14
CA GLN A 86 -5.91 -3.50 -2.91
C GLN A 86 -6.48 -4.11 -4.21
N ALA A 87 -6.56 -3.31 -5.28
CA ALA A 87 -7.00 -3.79 -6.58
C ALA A 87 -6.11 -4.93 -7.11
N ARG A 88 -4.78 -4.80 -6.92
CA ARG A 88 -3.80 -5.83 -7.30
C ARG A 88 -3.93 -7.07 -6.42
N MET A 89 -4.07 -6.89 -5.10
CA MET A 89 -4.26 -8.01 -4.16
C MET A 89 -5.49 -8.84 -4.54
N GLY A 90 -6.64 -8.20 -4.81
CA GLY A 90 -7.85 -8.91 -5.20
C GLY A 90 -7.66 -9.77 -6.46
N ARG A 91 -6.95 -9.23 -7.46
CA ARG A 91 -6.62 -9.98 -8.70
C ARG A 91 -5.75 -11.20 -8.42
N LEU A 92 -4.70 -11.05 -7.61
CA LEU A 92 -3.80 -12.15 -7.27
C LEU A 92 -4.50 -13.22 -6.42
N LEU A 93 -5.30 -12.80 -5.43
CA LEU A 93 -6.09 -13.71 -4.59
C LEU A 93 -7.05 -14.54 -5.44
N LEU A 94 -7.71 -13.91 -6.42
CA LEU A 94 -8.58 -14.64 -7.34
C LEU A 94 -7.81 -15.64 -8.20
N ARG A 95 -6.63 -15.28 -8.71
CA ARG A 95 -5.75 -16.21 -9.46
C ARG A 95 -5.31 -17.40 -8.60
N CYS A 96 -5.18 -17.22 -7.30
CA CYS A 96 -4.91 -18.28 -6.33
C CYS A 96 -6.17 -19.08 -5.91
N GLY A 97 -7.34 -18.80 -6.49
CA GLY A 97 -8.61 -19.46 -6.14
C GLY A 97 -9.27 -18.96 -4.85
N ARG A 98 -8.73 -17.89 -4.24
CA ARG A 98 -9.20 -17.32 -2.97
C ARG A 98 -10.22 -16.20 -3.23
N LEU A 99 -11.40 -16.56 -3.72
CA LEU A 99 -12.41 -15.59 -4.12
C LEU A 99 -12.88 -14.69 -2.98
N ASP A 100 -13.14 -15.25 -1.79
CA ASP A 100 -13.69 -14.45 -0.69
C ASP A 100 -12.69 -13.38 -0.23
N ASP A 101 -11.41 -13.74 -0.09
CA ASP A 101 -10.34 -12.80 0.19
C ASP A 101 -10.19 -11.75 -0.92
N ALA A 102 -10.38 -12.16 -2.18
CA ALA A 102 -10.35 -11.23 -3.31
C ALA A 102 -11.47 -10.20 -3.21
N CYS A 103 -12.68 -10.62 -2.83
CA CYS A 103 -13.81 -9.72 -2.61
C CYS A 103 -13.54 -8.73 -1.49
N VAL A 104 -12.95 -9.17 -0.36
CA VAL A 104 -12.56 -8.29 0.75
C VAL A 104 -11.56 -7.23 0.29
N ALA A 105 -10.54 -7.62 -0.47
CA ALA A 105 -9.56 -6.68 -1.02
C ALA A 105 -10.22 -5.67 -1.97
N TRP A 106 -11.12 -6.13 -2.84
CA TRP A 106 -11.81 -5.25 -3.79
C TRP A 106 -12.82 -4.32 -3.14
N HIS A 107 -13.45 -4.69 -2.03
CA HIS A 107 -14.23 -3.74 -1.24
C HIS A 107 -13.36 -2.57 -0.74
N GLY A 108 -12.17 -2.86 -0.20
CA GLY A 108 -11.23 -1.81 0.21
C GLY A 108 -10.70 -0.96 -0.96
N PHE A 109 -10.56 -1.55 -2.15
CA PHE A 109 -10.28 -0.77 -3.36
C PHE A 109 -11.42 0.19 -3.71
N LEU A 110 -12.67 -0.27 -3.66
CA LEU A 110 -13.85 0.55 -3.99
C LEU A 110 -14.03 1.73 -3.03
N ASP A 111 -13.68 1.57 -1.76
CA ASP A 111 -13.72 2.65 -0.76
C ASP A 111 -12.79 3.82 -1.14
N GLY A 112 -11.63 3.52 -1.71
CA GLY A 112 -10.70 4.53 -2.23
C GLY A 112 -11.07 5.03 -3.63
N TYR A 113 -11.57 4.13 -4.50
CA TYR A 113 -11.91 4.42 -5.89
C TYR A 113 -12.94 5.54 -6.04
N LEU A 114 -13.96 5.59 -5.18
CA LEU A 114 -14.99 6.65 -5.24
C LEU A 114 -14.40 8.06 -5.07
N ARG A 115 -13.21 8.16 -4.45
CA ARG A 115 -12.49 9.43 -4.22
C ARG A 115 -11.40 9.68 -5.26
N LEU A 116 -11.17 8.74 -6.19
CA LEU A 116 -10.06 8.72 -7.14
C LEU A 116 -10.58 8.50 -8.57
N ARG A 117 -10.59 9.55 -9.39
CA ARG A 117 -10.81 9.42 -10.84
C ARG A 117 -9.46 9.46 -11.55
N SER A 118 -8.84 8.29 -11.69
CA SER A 118 -7.57 8.10 -12.39
C SER A 118 -7.72 6.99 -13.41
N GLY A 119 -7.13 7.14 -14.61
CA GLY A 119 -7.20 6.14 -15.66
C GLY A 119 -6.71 4.76 -15.21
N GLU A 120 -5.73 4.70 -14.31
CA GLU A 120 -5.24 3.44 -13.73
C GLU A 120 -6.28 2.77 -12.83
N ALA A 121 -7.03 3.57 -12.07
CA ALA A 121 -8.10 3.09 -11.20
C ALA A 121 -9.31 2.62 -12.04
N GLU A 122 -9.60 3.31 -13.15
CA GLU A 122 -10.62 2.90 -14.12
C GLU A 122 -10.26 1.58 -14.82
N GLN A 123 -8.99 1.40 -15.18
CA GLN A 123 -8.51 0.12 -15.71
C GLN A 123 -8.62 -0.99 -14.66
N ALA A 124 -8.32 -0.69 -13.40
CA ALA A 124 -8.44 -1.64 -12.31
C ALA A 124 -9.90 -2.10 -12.08
N ILE A 125 -10.87 -1.18 -12.09
CA ILE A 125 -12.29 -1.54 -11.92
C ILE A 125 -12.82 -2.35 -13.11
N GLN A 126 -12.42 -2.01 -14.34
CA GLN A 126 -12.79 -2.79 -15.53
C GLN A 126 -12.19 -4.20 -15.47
N GLY A 127 -10.92 -4.32 -15.07
CA GLY A 127 -10.24 -5.59 -14.87
C GLY A 127 -10.93 -6.46 -13.82
N MET A 128 -11.33 -5.86 -12.68
CA MET A 128 -12.09 -6.53 -11.63
C MET A 128 -13.42 -7.08 -12.16
N ARG A 129 -14.22 -6.25 -12.85
CA ARG A 129 -15.54 -6.67 -13.40
C ARG A 129 -15.40 -7.86 -14.37
N ARG A 130 -14.39 -7.83 -15.24
CA ARG A 130 -14.10 -8.92 -16.18
C ARG A 130 -13.72 -10.20 -15.43
N ALA A 131 -12.84 -10.09 -14.43
CA ALA A 131 -12.39 -11.23 -13.64
C ALA A 131 -13.51 -11.88 -12.81
N LEU A 132 -14.50 -11.09 -12.38
CA LEU A 132 -15.63 -11.56 -11.57
C LEU A 132 -16.81 -12.12 -12.38
N THR A 133 -16.84 -11.89 -13.70
CA THR A 133 -17.93 -12.35 -14.58
C THR A 133 -18.26 -13.84 -14.42
N PRO A 134 -17.29 -14.77 -14.31
CA PRO A 134 -17.57 -16.19 -14.10
C PRO A 134 -18.21 -16.52 -12.74
N TYR A 135 -18.10 -15.64 -11.75
CA TYR A 135 -18.53 -15.86 -10.37
C TYR A 135 -19.82 -15.11 -9.99
N ARG A 136 -20.53 -14.55 -10.98
CA ARG A 136 -21.74 -13.73 -10.80
C ARG A 136 -22.90 -14.41 -10.07
N SER A 137 -22.88 -15.73 -9.91
CA SER A 137 -23.88 -16.48 -9.15
C SER A 137 -23.61 -16.51 -7.64
N ARG A 138 -22.44 -16.04 -7.18
CA ARG A 138 -22.07 -16.00 -5.76
C ARG A 138 -22.50 -14.66 -5.15
N GLY A 139 -23.22 -14.70 -4.04
CA GLY A 139 -23.76 -13.51 -3.37
C GLY A 139 -22.72 -12.40 -3.12
N ALA A 140 -21.56 -12.75 -2.56
CA ALA A 140 -20.48 -11.79 -2.30
C ALA A 140 -19.99 -11.07 -3.58
N VAL A 141 -20.04 -11.74 -4.73
CA VAL A 141 -19.65 -11.14 -6.02
C VAL A 141 -20.77 -10.24 -6.56
N VAL A 142 -22.03 -10.61 -6.35
CA VAL A 142 -23.18 -9.77 -6.71
C VAL A 142 -23.12 -8.45 -5.95
N ASP A 143 -22.92 -8.49 -4.63
CA ASP A 143 -22.83 -7.30 -3.79
C ASP A 143 -21.65 -6.40 -4.20
N LEU A 144 -20.50 -7.01 -4.49
CA LEU A 144 -19.31 -6.30 -4.97
C LEU A 144 -19.53 -5.65 -6.35
N LEU A 145 -20.16 -6.35 -7.28
CA LEU A 145 -20.47 -5.81 -8.61
C LEU A 145 -21.52 -4.70 -8.54
N ALA A 146 -22.52 -4.82 -7.67
CA ALA A 146 -23.52 -3.78 -7.44
C ALA A 146 -22.87 -2.49 -6.92
N ARG A 147 -21.91 -2.58 -5.99
CA ARG A 147 -21.12 -1.44 -5.52
C ARG A 147 -20.22 -0.82 -6.60
N ALA A 148 -19.84 -1.59 -7.61
CA ALA A 148 -18.94 -1.16 -8.67
C ALA A 148 -19.65 -0.54 -9.89
N LEU A 149 -20.98 -0.52 -9.92
CA LEU A 149 -21.72 0.15 -10.99
C LEU A 149 -21.60 1.67 -10.83
N PRO A 150 -21.12 2.41 -11.86
CA PRO A 150 -21.30 3.85 -11.89
C PRO A 150 -22.80 4.15 -12.03
N GLY A 151 -23.31 5.06 -11.21
CA GLY A 151 -24.74 5.37 -11.14
C GLY A 151 -25.55 4.36 -10.31
N GLY A 152 -25.70 4.66 -9.02
CA GLY A 152 -26.99 4.37 -8.36
C GLY A 152 -28.09 5.20 -9.05
N PRO A 153 -29.38 5.00 -8.72
CA PRO A 153 -30.53 5.63 -9.42
C PRO A 153 -30.58 7.17 -9.44
N ASP A 154 -29.51 7.86 -9.02
CA ASP A 154 -29.46 9.28 -8.70
C ASP A 154 -28.42 10.07 -9.55
N GLU A 155 -27.79 9.46 -10.57
CA GLU A 155 -26.89 10.20 -11.48
C GLU A 155 -27.68 10.76 -12.68
N PRO A 156 -27.75 12.09 -12.87
CA PRO A 156 -28.46 12.67 -14.00
C PRO A 156 -27.75 12.34 -15.33
N PRO A 157 -28.52 12.15 -16.43
CA PRO A 157 -27.94 11.82 -17.73
C PRO A 157 -26.98 12.92 -18.21
N PRO A 158 -25.92 12.54 -18.97
CA PRO A 158 -24.99 13.52 -19.51
C PRO A 158 -25.75 14.52 -20.42
N PRO A 159 -25.36 15.81 -20.44
CA PRO A 159 -26.01 16.79 -21.28
C PRO A 159 -25.81 16.45 -22.78
N PRO A 160 -26.78 16.77 -23.65
CA PRO A 160 -26.64 16.52 -25.08
C PRO A 160 -25.49 17.36 -25.67
N PRO A 161 -24.83 16.87 -26.73
CA PRO A 161 -23.80 17.63 -27.42
C PRO A 161 -24.39 18.91 -28.02
N SER A 162 -23.63 20.01 -27.94
CA SER A 162 -23.94 21.32 -28.54
C SER A 162 -23.82 21.30 -30.06
#